data_AF-A0A8J3QAZ9-F1
#
_entry.id   AF-A0A8J3QAZ9-F1
#
_cell.length_a   1.000
_cell.length_b   1.000
_cell.length_c   1.000
_cell.angle_alpha   90.00
_cell.angle_beta   90.00
_cell.angle_gamma   90.00
#
_symmetry.space_group_name_H-M   'P 1'
#
loop_
_entity.id
_entity.type
_entity.pdbx_description
1 polymer ?
#
loop_
_entity_poly.entity_id
_entity_poly.type
_entity_poly.pdbx_seq_one_letter_code
_entity_poly.pdbx_strand_id
1 'polypeptide(L)'
;MSSAPMSSVKVSAADRWLSVVDAAEYFGGGVMRVYRRIWAGQLVVSNVAMEGSKPNYRVSLKSIDKYFSDRQLTAPSRGLAK
;
A
#
# COMPACT_ATOMS: atom_id res chain seq x y z
N MET A 1 23.90 31.27 -9.46
CA MET A 1 24.55 30.02 -9.92
C MET A 1 24.76 29.18 -8.66
N SER A 2 23.89 28.22 -8.36
CA SER A 2 23.78 26.85 -8.89
C SER A 2 24.25 25.85 -7.82
N SER A 3 23.31 25.12 -7.25
CA SER A 3 23.56 23.79 -6.68
C SER A 3 22.41 22.89 -7.10
N ALA A 4 22.63 22.13 -8.17
CA ALA A 4 21.73 21.05 -8.55
C ALA A 4 21.90 19.89 -7.55
N PRO A 5 20.81 19.25 -7.10
CA PRO A 5 20.90 18.08 -6.25
C PRO A 5 21.27 16.86 -7.09
N MET A 6 22.33 16.12 -6.72
CA MET A 6 22.61 14.82 -7.35
C MET A 6 23.01 13.78 -6.32
N SER A 7 22.02 13.02 -5.85
CA SER A 7 22.11 11.56 -5.86
C SER A 7 20.71 10.98 -5.65
N SER A 8 19.92 10.91 -6.72
CA SER A 8 18.67 10.15 -6.71
C SER A 8 19.04 8.70 -6.96
N VAL A 9 19.27 7.93 -5.89
CA VAL A 9 19.41 6.48 -6.00
C VAL A 9 18.10 5.96 -6.57
N LYS A 10 18.09 5.67 -7.88
CA LYS A 10 17.01 4.93 -8.54
C LYS A 10 17.07 3.49 -8.02
N VAL A 11 16.54 3.27 -6.82
CA VAL A 11 16.17 1.93 -6.38
C VAL A 11 15.03 1.51 -7.29
N SER A 12 15.33 0.66 -8.27
CA SER A 12 14.28 -0.02 -9.02
C SER A 12 13.47 -0.79 -7.99
N ALA A 13 12.21 -0.39 -7.76
CA ALA A 13 11.38 -0.89 -6.69
C ALA A 13 11.07 -2.37 -6.93
N ALA A 14 11.94 -3.26 -6.47
CA ALA A 14 11.57 -4.65 -6.25
C ALA A 14 10.32 -4.63 -5.37
N ASP A 15 9.28 -5.37 -5.77
CA ASP A 15 8.01 -5.34 -5.05
C ASP A 15 8.25 -5.77 -3.59
N ARG A 16 8.06 -4.83 -2.67
CA ARG A 16 8.32 -5.05 -1.25
C ARG A 16 7.06 -5.65 -0.64
N TRP A 17 7.24 -6.79 0.03
CA TRP A 17 6.15 -7.47 0.73
C TRP A 17 6.15 -7.08 2.21
N LEU A 18 5.09 -6.40 2.63
CA LEU A 18 4.88 -5.91 3.99
C LEU A 18 4.04 -6.88 4.81
N SER A 19 4.25 -6.94 6.12
CA SER A 19 3.28 -7.60 7.00
C SER A 19 1.95 -6.83 6.99
N VAL A 20 0.86 -7.46 7.44
CA VAL A 20 -0.43 -6.74 7.57
C VAL A 20 -0.32 -5.56 8.55
N VAL A 21 0.56 -5.64 9.56
CA VAL A 21 0.79 -4.57 10.53
C VAL A 21 1.48 -3.39 9.87
N ASP A 22 2.60 -3.61 9.19
CA ASP A 22 3.32 -2.54 8.48
C ASP A 22 2.46 -1.92 7.37
N ALA A 23 1.67 -2.76 6.68
CA ALA A 23 0.70 -2.28 5.69
C ALA A 23 -0.36 -1.38 6.36
N ALA A 24 -0.81 -1.71 7.58
CA ALA A 24 -1.79 -0.90 8.30
C ALA A 24 -1.22 0.48 8.69
N GLU A 25 0.03 0.51 9.15
CA GLU A 25 0.76 1.76 9.40
C GLU A 25 0.88 2.58 8.13
N TYR A 26 1.25 1.96 7.01
CA TYR A 26 1.34 2.62 5.69
C TYR A 26 -0.03 3.16 5.22
N PHE A 27 -1.11 2.44 5.52
CA PHE A 27 -2.47 2.88 5.24
C PHE A 27 -2.97 4.01 6.15
N GLY A 28 -2.24 4.35 7.22
CA GLY A 28 -2.70 5.28 8.26
C GLY A 28 -3.98 4.79 8.95
N GLY A 29 -4.13 3.48 9.12
CA GLY A 29 -5.35 2.88 9.65
C GLY A 29 -5.11 1.61 10.47
N GLY A 30 -6.20 0.98 10.92
CA GLY A 30 -6.11 -0.28 11.65
C GLY A 30 -5.92 -1.49 10.73
N VAL A 31 -5.31 -2.55 11.26
CA VAL A 31 -5.13 -3.86 10.63
C VAL A 31 -6.43 -4.41 10.00
N MET A 32 -7.58 -4.18 10.66
CA MET A 32 -8.91 -4.58 10.13
C MET A 32 -9.30 -3.87 8.83
N ARG A 33 -8.81 -2.66 8.59
CA ARG A 33 -9.02 -1.97 7.31
C ARG A 33 -8.26 -2.67 6.20
N VAL A 34 -7.02 -3.09 6.46
CA VAL A 34 -6.20 -3.85 5.50
C VAL A 34 -6.86 -5.20 5.18
N TYR A 35 -7.27 -5.97 6.20
CA TYR A 35 -8.00 -7.23 5.99
C TYR A 35 -9.25 -7.08 5.13
N ARG A 36 -10.06 -6.03 5.36
CA ARG A 36 -11.22 -5.76 4.50
C ARG A 36 -10.86 -5.50 3.05
N ARG A 37 -9.73 -4.83 2.79
CA ARG A 37 -9.23 -4.58 1.43
C ARG A 37 -8.68 -5.84 0.77
N ILE A 38 -8.02 -6.69 1.54
CA ILE A 38 -7.58 -8.02 1.09
C ILE A 38 -8.79 -8.88 0.71
N TRP A 39 -9.80 -8.97 1.58
CA TRP A 39 -11.04 -9.72 1.31
C TRP A 39 -11.84 -9.17 0.13
N ALA A 40 -11.80 -7.87 -0.10
CA ALA A 40 -12.39 -7.25 -1.28
C ALA A 40 -11.58 -7.45 -2.58
N GLY A 41 -10.44 -8.17 -2.52
CA GLY A 41 -9.56 -8.39 -3.67
C GLY A 41 -8.83 -7.13 -4.15
N GLN A 42 -8.76 -6.09 -3.33
CA GLN A 42 -8.19 -4.78 -3.70
C GLN A 42 -6.68 -4.71 -3.45
N LEU A 43 -6.13 -5.64 -2.67
CA LEU A 43 -4.71 -5.73 -2.35
C LEU A 43 -4.20 -7.10 -2.76
N VAL A 44 -3.00 -7.12 -3.35
CA VAL A 44 -2.32 -8.36 -3.70
C VAL A 44 -1.63 -8.87 -2.44
N VAL A 45 -1.97 -10.11 -2.07
CA VAL A 45 -1.38 -10.78 -0.91
C VAL A 45 -0.70 -12.08 -1.32
N SER A 46 0.39 -12.38 -0.62
CA SER A 46 1.03 -13.68 -0.63
C SER A 46 0.75 -14.34 0.71
N ASN A 47 0.30 -15.59 0.66
CA ASN A 47 0.11 -16.39 1.86
C ASN A 47 1.46 -17.00 2.21
N VAL A 48 2.04 -16.60 3.34
CA VAL A 48 3.41 -16.98 3.70
C VAL A 48 3.43 -18.16 4.65
N ALA A 49 2.44 -18.27 5.53
CA ALA A 49 2.19 -19.42 6.37
C ALA A 49 0.82 -19.30 7.06
N MET A 50 0.26 -20.42 7.53
CA MET A 50 -0.77 -20.37 8.57
C MET A 50 -0.06 -20.36 9.93
N GLU A 51 -0.27 -19.30 10.72
CA GLU A 51 0.19 -19.25 12.10
C GLU A 51 -0.98 -19.65 13.01
N GLY A 52 -1.02 -20.95 13.34
CA GLY A 52 -2.19 -21.55 13.98
C GLY A 52 -3.43 -21.47 13.10
N SER A 53 -4.52 -20.90 13.61
CA SER A 53 -5.78 -20.71 12.86
C SER A 53 -5.85 -19.41 12.06
N LYS A 54 -4.78 -18.61 12.03
CA LYS A 54 -4.75 -17.30 11.35
C LYS A 54 -3.82 -17.34 10.14
N PRO A 55 -4.30 -16.98 8.94
CA PRO A 55 -3.43 -16.84 7.79
C PRO A 55 -2.50 -15.64 7.96
N ASN A 56 -1.19 -15.86 7.81
CA ASN A 56 -0.17 -14.82 7.82
C ASN A 56 0.02 -14.30 6.39
N TYR A 57 -0.72 -13.24 6.07
CA TYR A 57 -0.64 -12.57 4.77
C TYR A 57 0.50 -11.55 4.74
N ARG A 58 1.26 -11.55 3.66
CA ARG A 58 2.09 -10.40 3.28
C ARG A 58 1.45 -9.65 2.14
N VAL A 59 1.42 -8.33 2.24
CA VAL A 59 0.79 -7.44 1.27
C VAL A 59 1.86 -6.85 0.37
N SER A 60 1.65 -6.88 -0.95
CA SER A 60 2.52 -6.22 -1.93
C SER A 60 2.37 -4.71 -1.76
N LEU A 61 3.47 -4.01 -1.44
CA LEU A 61 3.51 -2.55 -1.35
C LEU A 61 3.08 -1.92 -2.67
N LYS A 62 3.47 -2.50 -3.81
CA LYS A 62 3.05 -2.00 -5.13
C LYS A 62 1.54 -2.01 -5.31
N SER A 63 0.84 -3.01 -4.77
CA SER A 63 -0.62 -3.06 -4.79
C SER A 63 -1.27 -2.02 -3.88
N ILE A 64 -0.63 -1.69 -2.75
CA ILE A 64 -1.04 -0.60 -1.86
C ILE A 64 -0.89 0.74 -2.57
N ASP A 65 0.28 0.99 -3.16
CA ASP A 65 0.56 2.22 -3.91
C ASP A 65 -0.43 2.38 -5.07
N LYS A 66 -0.66 1.32 -5.84
CA LYS A 66 -1.65 1.29 -6.91
C LYS A 66 -3.05 1.62 -6.37
N TYR A 67 -3.47 1.03 -5.26
CA TYR A 67 -4.76 1.33 -4.65
C TYR A 67 -4.90 2.82 -4.30
N PHE A 68 -3.84 3.46 -3.79
CA PHE A 68 -3.84 4.89 -3.51
C PHE A 68 -3.81 5.75 -4.77
N SER A 69 -3.03 5.38 -5.79
CA SER A 69 -3.02 6.05 -7.09
C SER A 69 -4.37 5.98 -7.77
N ASP A 70 -4.98 4.79 -7.84
CA ASP A 70 -6.31 4.59 -8.41
C ASP A 70 -7.35 5.41 -7.63
N ARG A 71 -7.22 5.54 -6.30
CA ARG A 71 -8.12 6.38 -5.49
C ARG A 71 -7.82 7.87 -5.51
N GLN A 72 -6.62 8.31 -5.85
CA GLN A 72 -6.39 9.72 -6.20
C GLN A 72 -7.07 10.04 -7.53
N LEU A 73 -7.07 9.10 -8.48
CA LEU A 73 -7.78 9.22 -9.75
C LEU A 73 -9.30 9.05 -9.59
N THR A 74 -9.73 8.29 -8.57
CA THR A 74 -11.14 8.12 -8.16
C THR A 74 -11.49 9.00 -6.96
N ALA A 75 -10.71 10.05 -6.68
CA ALA A 75 -11.26 11.16 -5.95
C ALA A 75 -12.18 11.83 -6.96
N PRO A 76 -13.53 11.76 -6.83
CA PRO A 76 -14.33 12.76 -7.52
C PRO A 76 -13.71 14.08 -7.11
N SER A 77 -13.46 14.98 -8.07
CA SER A 77 -13.10 16.35 -7.79
C SER A 77 -14.05 16.83 -6.69
N ARG A 78 -13.62 16.76 -5.42
CA ARG A 78 -14.40 17.24 -4.30
C ARG A 78 -14.24 18.72 -4.51
N GLY A 79 -15.23 19.28 -5.20
CA GLY A 79 -15.33 20.69 -5.48
C GLY A 79 -14.93 21.42 -4.22
N LEU A 80 -13.79 22.07 -4.33
CA LEU A 80 -13.55 23.34 -3.68
C LEU A 80 -14.58 24.32 -4.27
N ALA A 81 -15.85 24.15 -3.93
CA ALA A 81 -16.97 24.99 -4.30
C ALA A 81 -18.24 24.50 -3.57
N LYS A 82 -18.42 24.99 -2.35
CA LYS A 82 -19.60 25.80 -2.06
C LYS A 82 -19.17 26.95 -1.17
#